data_AF-A0A914CST4-F1
#
_entry.id   AF-A0A914CST4-F1
#
_cell.length_a   1.000
_cell.length_b   1.000
_cell.length_c   1.000
_cell.angle_alpha   90.00
_cell.angle_beta   90.00
_cell.angle_gamma   90.00
#
_symmetry.space_group_name_H-M   'P 1'
#
loop_
_entity.id
_entity.type
_entity.pdbx_description
1 polymer ?
#
loop_
_entity_poly.entity_id
_entity_poly.type
_entity_poly.pdbx_seq_one_letter_code
_entity_poly.pdbx_strand_id
1 'polypeptide(L)'
;MDPPSGIATPQQKTTARIQGATPATMMVGGFSSASNTTTQSVAPQLATHSSPLASTSSHATNLDLLSAFECPVCMDYMLPPYLQCQAGHLVCGNCRPKVTCCPTCRGPVPSIRNLAMEKIANNMVFPCKFSQSGCIQNFVHTEKVEHEEIFPIHAPALAPHANGKAVYPMLWDI
;
A
#
# COMPACT_ATOMS: atom_id res chain seq x y z
N MET A 1 52.10 32.44 -15.22
CA MET A 1 51.69 32.95 -13.89
C MET A 1 50.86 31.85 -13.26
N ASP A 2 51.52 30.98 -12.50
CA ASP A 2 50.90 30.05 -11.53
C ASP A 2 51.03 30.71 -10.14
N PRO A 3 50.14 30.45 -9.14
CA PRO A 3 50.17 29.17 -8.39
C PRO A 3 48.80 28.77 -7.75
N PRO A 4 48.71 27.86 -6.75
CA PRO A 4 48.75 26.41 -6.93
C PRO A 4 47.60 25.64 -6.21
N SER A 5 47.50 24.35 -6.54
CA SER A 5 47.16 23.18 -5.70
C SER A 5 46.35 23.36 -4.40
N GLY A 6 45.14 22.79 -4.38
CA GLY A 6 44.36 22.52 -3.17
C GLY A 6 44.04 21.02 -3.04
N ILE A 7 44.86 20.29 -2.28
CA ILE A 7 44.65 18.90 -1.90
C ILE A 7 43.75 18.88 -0.66
N ALA A 8 42.58 18.26 -0.74
CA ALA A 8 41.70 18.03 0.41
C ALA A 8 41.92 16.62 0.97
N THR A 9 42.29 16.57 2.24
CA THR A 9 42.62 15.40 3.07
C THR A 9 41.39 14.65 3.58
N PRO A 10 41.53 13.36 3.94
CA PRO A 10 40.44 12.55 4.50
C PRO A 10 40.24 12.83 6.00
N GLN A 11 38.98 13.08 6.39
CA GLN A 11 38.56 13.23 7.79
C GLN A 11 38.52 11.86 8.48
N GLN A 12 39.24 11.73 9.59
CA GLN A 12 39.20 10.59 10.51
C GLN A 12 38.48 10.97 11.81
N LYS A 13 37.79 9.97 12.38
CA LYS A 13 37.46 9.77 13.81
C LYS A 13 36.35 10.68 14.35
N THR A 14 35.24 10.11 14.84
CA THR A 14 35.22 9.59 16.22
C THR A 14 34.10 8.56 16.42
N THR A 15 34.51 7.35 16.78
CA THR A 15 33.68 6.28 17.36
C THR A 15 33.39 6.61 18.83
N ALA A 16 32.13 6.86 19.18
CA ALA A 16 31.69 6.93 20.57
C ALA A 16 31.09 5.57 20.96
N ARG A 17 31.81 4.86 21.83
CA ARG A 17 31.41 3.62 22.52
C ARG A 17 30.56 4.02 23.72
N ILE A 18 29.26 3.70 23.72
CA ILE A 18 28.44 3.75 24.92
C ILE A 18 28.44 2.38 25.59
N GLN A 19 29.00 2.32 26.79
CA GLN A 19 28.97 1.17 27.68
C GLN A 19 27.57 0.99 28.28
N GLY A 20 27.10 -0.25 28.30
CA GLY A 20 25.93 -0.66 29.06
C GLY A 20 26.18 -0.54 30.55
N ALA A 21 25.17 -0.03 31.25
CA ALA A 21 25.05 -0.09 32.70
C ALA A 21 23.67 -0.65 33.03
N THR A 22 23.64 -1.84 33.63
CA THR A 22 22.50 -2.37 34.37
C THR A 22 22.47 -1.71 35.75
N PRO A 23 21.29 -1.47 36.32
CA PRO A 23 21.14 -1.48 37.77
C PRO A 23 20.20 -2.58 38.23
N ALA A 24 20.59 -3.11 39.38
CA ALA A 24 20.05 -4.26 40.05
C ALA A 24 18.64 -4.06 40.63
N THR A 25 17.95 -5.18 40.70
CA THR A 25 16.88 -5.56 41.63
C THR A 25 17.00 -4.91 43.01
N MET A 26 15.93 -4.25 43.44
CA MET A 26 15.65 -3.95 44.86
C MET A 26 14.17 -4.28 45.10
N MET A 27 13.92 -5.20 46.03
CA MET A 27 12.59 -5.59 46.48
C MET A 27 12.12 -4.68 47.61
N VAL A 28 10.83 -4.31 47.60
CA VAL A 28 10.09 -3.94 48.81
C VAL A 28 8.64 -4.45 48.72
N GLY A 29 8.17 -5.09 49.79
CA GLY A 29 6.76 -5.43 50.03
C GLY A 29 5.90 -4.16 50.05
N GLY A 30 4.58 -4.23 49.89
CA GLY A 30 3.64 -5.17 50.47
C GLY A 30 2.67 -4.35 51.33
N PHE A 31 1.53 -3.96 50.77
CA PHE A 31 0.35 -3.62 51.55
C PHE A 31 -0.89 -4.12 50.80
N SER A 32 -1.67 -4.90 51.52
CA SER A 32 -2.89 -5.58 51.08
C SER A 32 -4.02 -4.58 50.86
N SER A 33 -4.83 -4.80 49.82
CA SER A 33 -6.21 -4.34 49.79
C SER A 33 -7.04 -5.37 49.04
N ALA A 34 -7.81 -6.12 49.82
CA ALA A 34 -8.78 -7.10 49.36
C ALA A 34 -9.89 -6.41 48.59
N SER A 35 -10.02 -6.73 47.31
CA SER A 35 -11.24 -6.49 46.54
C SER A 35 -11.87 -7.85 46.27
N ASN A 36 -12.88 -8.20 47.07
CA ASN A 36 -13.76 -9.31 46.77
C ASN A 36 -14.65 -8.88 45.59
N THR A 37 -14.38 -9.42 44.41
CA THR A 37 -15.35 -9.36 43.31
C THR A 37 -15.37 -10.73 42.64
N THR A 38 -16.49 -11.40 42.88
CA THR A 38 -16.94 -12.70 42.43
C THR A 38 -16.40 -13.12 41.06
N THR A 39 -15.59 -14.17 41.08
CA THR A 39 -15.21 -14.99 39.93
C THR A 39 -16.46 -15.68 39.36
N GLN A 40 -17.01 -15.14 38.29
CA GLN A 40 -17.87 -15.91 37.38
C GLN A 40 -16.97 -16.44 36.26
N SER A 41 -16.62 -17.73 36.37
CA SER A 41 -16.06 -18.50 35.26
C SER A 41 -17.07 -18.53 34.12
N VAL A 42 -16.89 -17.65 33.15
CA VAL A 42 -17.44 -17.85 31.81
C VAL A 42 -16.31 -18.43 30.97
N ALA A 43 -16.40 -19.73 30.68
CA ALA A 43 -15.56 -20.35 29.67
C ALA A 43 -15.71 -19.57 28.35
N PRO A 44 -14.63 -19.28 27.61
CA PRO A 44 -14.78 -18.80 26.25
C PRO A 44 -15.45 -19.92 25.46
N GLN A 45 -16.73 -19.72 25.13
CA GLN A 45 -17.45 -20.56 24.19
C GLN A 45 -16.69 -20.44 22.86
N LEU A 46 -15.94 -21.49 22.51
CA LEU A 46 -15.32 -21.64 21.21
C LEU A 46 -16.48 -21.78 20.21
N ALA A 47 -16.93 -20.66 19.67
CA ALA A 47 -17.86 -20.66 18.56
C ALA A 47 -17.11 -21.26 17.36
N THR A 48 -17.28 -22.56 17.16
CA THR A 48 -17.01 -23.23 15.90
C THR A 48 -18.00 -22.65 14.89
N HIS A 49 -17.63 -21.53 14.28
CA HIS A 49 -18.22 -21.10 13.03
C HIS A 49 -17.76 -22.09 11.97
N SER A 50 -18.52 -23.17 11.81
CA SER A 50 -18.47 -24.01 10.63
C SER A 50 -18.97 -23.17 9.45
N SER A 51 -18.08 -22.39 8.86
CA SER A 51 -18.34 -21.78 7.56
C SER A 51 -18.67 -22.93 6.59
N PRO A 52 -19.82 -22.89 5.90
CA PRO A 52 -20.08 -23.88 4.87
C PRO A 52 -18.99 -23.74 3.82
N LEU A 53 -18.27 -24.83 3.57
CA LEU A 53 -17.34 -24.98 2.46
C LEU A 53 -18.17 -24.92 1.17
N ALA A 54 -18.51 -23.71 0.75
CA ALA A 54 -19.12 -23.45 -0.54
C ALA A 54 -18.01 -23.46 -1.58
N SER A 55 -17.76 -24.66 -2.10
CA SER A 55 -16.92 -24.93 -3.26
C SER A 55 -17.55 -24.33 -4.51
N THR A 56 -17.46 -23.01 -4.66
CA THR A 56 -17.71 -22.29 -5.91
C THR A 56 -16.99 -20.93 -5.87
N SER A 57 -16.36 -20.58 -6.98
CA SER A 57 -15.90 -19.24 -7.39
C SER A 57 -14.47 -18.80 -7.01
N SER A 58 -13.49 -19.30 -7.76
CA SER A 58 -12.19 -18.63 -7.95
C SER A 58 -12.30 -17.15 -8.35
N HIS A 59 -13.46 -16.70 -8.83
CA HIS A 59 -13.71 -15.30 -9.21
C HIS A 59 -14.08 -14.38 -8.04
N ALA A 60 -14.75 -14.88 -6.99
CA ALA A 60 -15.16 -14.02 -5.87
C ALA A 60 -13.94 -13.55 -5.05
N THR A 61 -12.93 -14.42 -4.92
CA THR A 61 -11.68 -14.09 -4.22
C THR A 61 -10.86 -13.04 -4.96
N ASN A 62 -10.88 -13.05 -6.30
CA ASN A 62 -10.10 -12.09 -7.08
C ASN A 62 -10.63 -10.65 -6.95
N LEU A 63 -11.96 -10.47 -6.92
CA LEU A 63 -12.54 -9.14 -6.74
C LEU A 63 -12.31 -8.59 -5.32
N ASP A 64 -12.41 -9.46 -4.32
CA ASP A 64 -12.12 -9.09 -2.93
C ASP A 64 -10.66 -8.63 -2.76
N LEU A 65 -9.72 -9.36 -3.37
CA LEU A 65 -8.31 -8.96 -3.41
C LEU A 65 -8.08 -7.65 -4.16
N LEU A 66 -8.82 -7.41 -5.25
CA LEU A 66 -8.68 -6.19 -6.04
C LEU A 66 -9.16 -4.95 -5.26
N SER A 67 -10.19 -5.10 -4.43
CA SER A 67 -10.71 -4.03 -3.56
C SER A 67 -9.67 -3.52 -2.54
N ALA A 68 -8.74 -4.38 -2.11
CA ALA A 68 -7.64 -3.98 -1.24
C ALA A 68 -6.66 -2.98 -1.89
N PHE A 69 -6.72 -2.85 -3.22
CA PHE A 69 -5.95 -1.89 -4.00
C PHE A 69 -6.72 -0.60 -4.32
N GLU A 70 -7.94 -0.42 -3.83
CA GLU A 70 -8.71 0.80 -4.05
C GLU A 70 -8.29 1.90 -3.07
N CYS A 71 -8.04 3.12 -3.59
CA CYS A 71 -7.68 4.24 -2.74
C CYS A 71 -8.92 4.81 -2.05
N PRO A 72 -8.97 4.92 -0.71
CA PRO A 72 -10.14 5.44 0.02
C PRO A 72 -10.41 6.94 -0.22
N VAL A 73 -9.55 7.63 -0.96
CA VAL A 73 -9.66 9.07 -1.23
C VAL A 73 -10.21 9.35 -2.62
N CYS A 74 -9.66 8.71 -3.66
CA CYS A 74 -10.09 8.93 -5.05
C CYS A 74 -10.91 7.78 -5.63
N MET A 75 -11.05 6.66 -4.92
CA MET A 75 -11.75 5.44 -5.37
C MET A 75 -11.17 4.83 -6.65
N ASP A 76 -9.95 5.24 -7.04
CA ASP A 76 -9.19 4.59 -8.11
C ASP A 76 -8.29 3.49 -7.55
N TYR A 77 -7.99 2.50 -8.39
CA TYR A 77 -6.95 1.52 -8.09
C TYR A 77 -5.58 2.20 -7.93
N MET A 78 -4.99 2.02 -6.75
CA MET A 78 -3.64 2.43 -6.44
C MET A 78 -2.65 1.72 -7.36
N LEU A 79 -1.63 2.44 -7.82
CA LEU A 79 -0.46 1.89 -8.49
C LEU A 79 0.78 2.18 -7.65
N PRO A 80 1.90 1.47 -7.86
CA PRO A 80 3.13 1.76 -7.13
C PRO A 80 3.52 3.25 -7.25
N PRO A 81 3.99 3.86 -6.15
CA PRO A 81 4.25 3.26 -4.84
C PRO A 81 2.97 3.13 -3.96
N TYR A 82 2.81 1.99 -3.30
CA TYR A 82 1.74 1.78 -2.31
C TYR A 82 2.17 2.34 -0.95
N LEU A 83 1.54 3.43 -0.50
CA LEU A 83 1.98 4.17 0.67
C LEU A 83 1.14 3.81 1.89
N GLN A 84 1.80 3.35 2.94
CA GLN A 84 1.16 2.86 4.15
C GLN A 84 1.41 3.78 5.34
N CYS A 85 0.35 4.06 6.10
CA CYS A 85 0.48 4.67 7.43
C CYS A 85 0.98 3.67 8.48
N GLN A 86 1.32 4.16 9.68
CA GLN A 86 1.84 3.31 10.77
C GLN A 86 0.86 2.19 11.19
N ALA A 87 -0.44 2.37 10.98
CA ALA A 87 -1.48 1.42 11.33
C ALA A 87 -1.84 0.42 10.21
N GLY A 88 -1.21 0.51 9.03
CA GLY A 88 -1.48 -0.46 7.95
C GLY A 88 -2.32 0.04 6.77
N HIS A 89 -3.00 1.18 6.87
CA HIS A 89 -3.88 1.66 5.81
C HIS A 89 -3.12 2.28 4.64
N LEU A 90 -3.61 2.04 3.43
CA LEU A 90 -2.98 2.44 2.17
C LEU A 90 -3.62 3.70 1.58
N VAL A 91 -2.80 4.52 0.92
CA VAL A 91 -3.22 5.67 0.10
C VAL A 91 -2.35 5.69 -1.16
N CYS A 92 -2.91 6.10 -2.32
CA CYS A 92 -2.14 6.24 -3.55
C CYS A 92 -1.12 7.39 -3.46
N GLY A 93 -0.10 7.35 -4.33
CA GLY A 93 0.88 8.42 -4.47
C GLY A 93 0.27 9.79 -4.78
N ASN A 94 -0.84 9.83 -5.53
CA ASN A 94 -1.50 11.09 -5.93
C ASN A 94 -2.30 11.74 -4.79
N CYS A 95 -2.87 10.94 -3.89
CA CYS A 95 -3.69 11.43 -2.79
C CYS A 95 -2.87 11.67 -1.52
N ARG A 96 -1.74 10.96 -1.35
CA ARG A 96 -0.86 11.15 -0.20
C ARG A 96 -0.48 12.61 0.08
N PRO A 97 -0.04 13.44 -0.89
CA PRO A 97 0.32 14.84 -0.59
C PRO A 97 -0.90 15.73 -0.28
N LYS A 98 -2.12 15.28 -0.59
CA LYS A 98 -3.37 16.04 -0.40
C LYS A 98 -3.98 15.84 1.00
N VAL A 99 -3.45 14.91 1.79
CA VAL A 99 -3.97 14.57 3.12
C VAL A 99 -2.95 14.81 4.22
N THR A 100 -3.40 15.33 5.35
CA THR A 100 -2.57 15.62 6.53
C THR A 100 -2.59 14.49 7.57
N CYS A 101 -3.66 13.68 7.57
CA CYS A 101 -3.84 12.50 8.42
C CYS A 101 -4.30 11.30 7.58
N CYS A 102 -4.16 10.07 8.12
CA CYS A 102 -4.64 8.87 7.44
C CYS A 102 -6.18 8.95 7.30
N PRO A 103 -6.75 8.76 6.09
CA PRO A 103 -8.21 8.87 5.89
C PRO A 103 -8.99 7.79 6.64
N THR A 104 -8.38 6.63 6.91
CA THR A 104 -9.03 5.51 7.58
C THR A 104 -8.95 5.58 9.11
N CYS A 105 -7.73 5.75 9.67
CA CYS A 105 -7.53 5.71 11.12
C CYS A 105 -7.26 7.07 11.78
N ARG A 106 -7.19 8.15 11.00
CA ARG A 106 -6.88 9.53 11.48
C ARG A 106 -5.53 9.67 12.20
N GLY A 107 -4.67 8.65 12.15
CA GLY A 107 -3.32 8.69 12.69
C GLY A 107 -2.38 9.59 11.87
N PRO A 108 -1.19 9.91 12.42
CA PRO A 108 -0.15 10.64 11.70
C PRO A 108 0.25 9.88 10.43
N VAL A 109 0.70 10.60 9.41
CA VAL A 109 1.04 10.00 8.11
C VAL A 109 2.57 9.94 7.90
N PRO A 110 3.31 9.02 8.54
CA PRO A 110 4.56 8.55 7.94
C PRO A 110 4.20 7.75 6.68
N SER A 111 4.95 7.94 5.60
CA SER A 111 4.68 7.34 4.29
C SER A 111 5.73 6.29 3.98
N ILE A 112 5.55 5.09 4.51
CA ILE A 112 6.44 3.96 4.19
C ILE A 112 5.89 3.26 2.95
N ARG A 113 6.78 2.96 2.00
CA ARG A 113 6.44 2.18 0.80
C ARG A 113 6.20 0.72 1.20
N ASN A 114 5.01 0.20 0.94
CA ASN A 114 4.66 -1.19 1.25
C ASN A 114 5.13 -2.11 0.10
N LEU A 115 6.34 -2.66 0.25
CA LEU A 115 6.94 -3.59 -0.71
C LEU A 115 6.18 -4.92 -0.84
N ALA A 116 5.43 -5.34 0.19
CA ALA A 116 4.62 -6.56 0.11
C ALA A 116 3.44 -6.37 -0.84
N MET A 117 2.75 -5.24 -0.76
CA MET A 117 1.67 -4.91 -1.68
C MET A 117 2.15 -4.74 -3.12
N GLU A 118 3.40 -4.31 -3.33
CA GLU A 118 4.01 -4.30 -4.66
C GLU A 118 4.18 -5.70 -5.24
N LYS A 119 4.70 -6.63 -4.44
CA LYS A 119 4.84 -8.02 -4.87
C LYS A 119 3.49 -8.67 -5.18
N ILE A 120 2.46 -8.36 -4.40
CA ILE A 120 1.10 -8.85 -4.67
C ILE A 120 0.56 -8.23 -5.96
N ALA A 121 0.69 -6.92 -6.13
CA ALA A 121 0.23 -6.21 -7.32
C ALA A 121 0.85 -6.69 -8.63
N ASN A 122 2.06 -7.22 -8.61
CA ASN A 122 2.71 -7.80 -9.79
C ASN A 122 1.94 -8.99 -10.39
N ASN A 123 1.08 -9.64 -9.59
CA ASN A 123 0.27 -10.77 -10.01
C ASN A 123 -1.21 -10.38 -10.22
N MET A 124 -1.52 -9.08 -10.17
CA MET A 124 -2.86 -8.55 -10.32
C MET A 124 -3.00 -7.84 -11.67
N VAL A 125 -4.19 -7.94 -12.26
CA VAL A 125 -4.62 -7.11 -13.38
C VAL A 125 -5.70 -6.16 -12.88
N PHE A 126 -5.55 -4.89 -13.24
CA PHE A 126 -6.42 -3.81 -12.80
C PHE A 126 -7.26 -3.33 -13.99
N PRO A 127 -8.58 -3.17 -13.83
CA PRO A 127 -9.42 -2.56 -14.86
C PRO A 127 -9.03 -1.10 -15.06
N CYS A 128 -9.21 -0.62 -16.28
CA CYS A 128 -9.07 0.80 -16.61
C CYS A 128 -10.02 1.65 -15.75
N LYS A 129 -9.55 2.82 -15.29
CA LYS A 129 -10.40 3.78 -14.56
C LYS A 129 -11.61 4.25 -15.39
N PHE A 130 -11.50 4.21 -16.72
CA PHE A 130 -12.58 4.52 -17.66
C PHE A 130 -13.48 3.31 -18.00
N SER A 131 -13.43 2.24 -17.21
CA SER A 131 -14.27 1.05 -17.43
C SER A 131 -15.76 1.37 -17.42
N GLN A 132 -16.19 2.28 -16.55
CA GLN A 132 -17.56 2.78 -16.51
C GLN A 132 -17.94 3.57 -17.77
N SER A 133 -16.97 4.17 -18.45
CA SER A 133 -17.15 4.90 -19.70
C SER A 133 -17.02 4.00 -20.95
N GLY A 134 -16.87 2.68 -20.76
CA GLY A 134 -16.85 1.69 -21.84
C GLY A 134 -15.50 1.07 -22.16
N CYS A 135 -14.43 1.40 -21.44
CA CYS A 135 -13.14 0.71 -21.64
C CYS A 135 -13.16 -0.70 -21.01
N ILE A 136 -13.02 -1.74 -21.83
CA ILE A 136 -13.05 -3.15 -21.37
C ILE A 136 -11.67 -3.72 -21.00
N GLN A 137 -10.62 -2.90 -21.02
CA GLN A 137 -9.25 -3.36 -20.88
C GLN A 137 -8.81 -3.47 -19.41
N ASN A 138 -8.02 -4.51 -19.12
CA ASN A 138 -7.37 -4.73 -17.83
C ASN A 138 -5.86 -4.80 -18.04
N PHE A 139 -5.09 -4.21 -17.15
CA PHE A 139 -3.64 -4.07 -17.30
C PHE A 139 -2.90 -4.45 -16.02
N VAL A 140 -1.67 -4.91 -16.18
CA VAL A 140 -0.71 -4.90 -15.07
C VAL A 140 -0.35 -3.45 -14.74
N HIS A 141 0.09 -3.23 -13.49
CA HIS A 141 0.34 -1.90 -12.96
C HIS A 141 1.32 -1.03 -13.80
N THR A 142 2.26 -1.63 -14.55
CA THR A 142 3.21 -0.92 -15.40
C THR A 142 2.59 -0.34 -16.67
N GLU A 143 1.67 -1.07 -17.30
CA GLU A 143 1.10 -0.74 -18.61
C GLU A 143 -0.15 0.14 -18.48
N LYS A 144 -0.83 0.05 -17.33
CA LYS A 144 -2.08 0.79 -17.06
C LYS A 144 -1.92 2.30 -17.22
N VAL A 145 -0.80 2.86 -16.74
CA VAL A 145 -0.57 4.31 -16.76
C VAL A 145 -0.55 4.84 -18.18
N GLU A 146 0.23 4.20 -19.06
CA GLU A 146 0.34 4.62 -20.46
C GLU A 146 -1.01 4.55 -21.17
N HIS A 147 -1.76 3.47 -20.96
CA HIS A 147 -3.12 3.36 -21.51
C HIS A 147 -4.04 4.50 -21.02
N GLU A 148 -4.03 4.80 -19.72
CA GLU A 148 -4.93 5.78 -19.11
C GLU A 148 -4.58 7.24 -19.41
N GLU A 149 -3.36 7.54 -19.87
CA GLU A 149 -2.95 8.87 -20.33
C GLU A 149 -3.29 9.09 -21.81
N ILE A 150 -3.32 8.02 -22.61
CA ILE A 150 -3.60 8.06 -24.06
C ILE A 150 -5.12 7.94 -24.34
N PHE A 151 -5.84 7.11 -23.57
CA PHE A 151 -7.29 6.91 -23.72
C PHE A 151 -8.13 8.20 -23.63
N PRO A 152 -7.83 9.20 -22.77
CA PRO A 152 -8.56 10.47 -22.75
C PRO A 152 -8.55 11.21 -24.09
N ILE A 153 -7.54 10.97 -24.94
CA ILE A 153 -7.35 11.65 -26.23
C ILE A 153 -8.05 10.89 -27.37
N HIS A 154 -8.26 9.56 -27.22
CA HIS A 154 -8.70 8.68 -28.29
C HIS A 154 -9.93 7.84 -27.94
N ALA A 155 -10.88 8.37 -27.16
CA ALA A 155 -12.16 7.73 -26.97
C ALA A 155 -13.19 8.25 -28.01
N PRO A 156 -13.21 7.75 -29.27
CA PRO A 156 -14.47 7.75 -29.96
C PRO A 156 -15.34 6.77 -29.17
N ALA A 157 -16.53 7.22 -28.78
CA ALA A 157 -17.62 6.29 -28.58
C ALA A 157 -17.63 5.36 -29.80
N LEU A 158 -17.32 4.08 -29.63
CA LEU A 158 -17.80 2.93 -30.41
C LEU A 158 -16.90 1.70 -30.27
N ALA A 159 -17.53 0.67 -29.69
CA ALA A 159 -17.50 -0.74 -30.09
C ALA A 159 -16.25 -1.60 -29.82
N PRO A 160 -16.48 -2.88 -29.45
CA PRO A 160 -15.43 -3.81 -29.08
C PRO A 160 -14.75 -4.34 -30.35
N HIS A 161 -13.45 -4.16 -30.48
CA HIS A 161 -12.67 -4.96 -31.42
C HIS A 161 -11.77 -5.94 -30.69
N ALA A 162 -12.14 -7.21 -30.87
CA ALA A 162 -11.40 -8.39 -30.51
C ALA A 162 -9.99 -8.40 -31.16
N ASN A 163 -9.10 -9.14 -30.51
CA ASN A 163 -7.75 -9.52 -30.97
C ASN A 163 -6.68 -8.43 -31.01
N GLY A 164 -6.08 -8.18 -29.84
CA GLY A 164 -4.71 -8.64 -29.61
C GLY A 164 -3.60 -8.15 -30.54
N LYS A 165 -3.70 -6.96 -31.13
CA LYS A 165 -2.57 -6.23 -31.71
C LYS A 165 -2.72 -4.74 -31.42
N ALA A 166 -1.80 -4.20 -30.63
CA ALA A 166 -1.61 -2.76 -30.49
C ALA A 166 -1.21 -2.21 -31.87
N VAL A 167 -2.14 -1.52 -32.52
CA VAL A 167 -1.80 -0.67 -33.67
C VAL A 167 -1.42 0.67 -33.07
N TYR A 168 -0.12 0.87 -32.84
CA TYR A 168 0.42 2.22 -32.68
C TYR A 168 0.05 3.00 -33.95
N PRO A 169 -0.67 4.13 -33.88
CA PRO A 169 -0.77 5.01 -35.01
C PRO A 169 0.62 5.61 -35.23
N MET A 170 1.32 5.05 -36.22
CA MET A 170 2.51 5.67 -36.77
C MET A 170 2.18 7.06 -37.27
N LEU A 171 3.04 8.01 -36.89
CA LEU A 171 3.37 9.25 -37.58
C LEU A 171 2.25 9.86 -38.44
N TRP A 172 1.55 10.84 -37.88
CA TRP A 172 1.16 12.00 -38.66
C TRP A 172 1.96 13.18 -38.09
N ASP A 173 2.95 13.62 -38.86
CA ASP A 173 3.45 15.01 -38.99
C ASP A 173 4.90 15.00 -39.51
N ILE A 174 5.03 15.02 -40.85
CA ILE A 174 5.82 15.96 -41.70
C ILE A 174 5.55 15.59 -43.17
#